data_AF-A0A1M5Y7C9-F1
#
_entry.id   AF-A0A1M5Y7C9-F1
#
_cell.length_a   1.000
_cell.length_b   1.000
_cell.length_c   1.000
_cell.angle_alpha   90.00
_cell.angle_beta   90.00
_cell.angle_gamma   90.00
#
_symmetry.space_group_name_H-M   'P 1'
#
loop_
_entity.id
_entity.type
_entity.pdbx_description
1 polymer ?
#
loop_
_entity_poly.entity_id
_entity_poly.type
_entity_poly.pdbx_seq_one_letter_code
_entity_poly.pdbx_strand_id
1 'polypeptide(L)'
;MTENQVKALTLEERRQLYAESVKVLDGYVIPLTKISISLFGKVVPYKIYDRLDWAVEKPVMLEHWRSFAEKARMGRRIYVFNSCFLQSPLSETMMRLDFGISQTKAYIEEIYRIIAALSPVVIYLRCSNVRARVEEVSEQRTAVWLDSAVAYHTTQGYGRRNSLTGFDGYIACLEERQKRELEILDKLPVKKLTVTDPFNDWDRAHEAIGAFFAGKALQKA
;
A
#
# COMPACT_ATOMS: atom_id res chain seq x y z
N MET A 1 -16.63 8.44 -5.38
CA MET A 1 -18.05 8.77 -5.06
C MET A 1 -18.96 7.99 -5.98
N THR A 2 -20.05 7.42 -5.48
CA THR A 2 -21.08 6.76 -6.30
C THR A 2 -21.95 7.79 -7.03
N GLU A 3 -22.66 7.38 -8.08
CA GLU A 3 -23.57 8.27 -8.82
C GLU A 3 -24.56 9.01 -7.89
N ASN A 4 -25.11 8.31 -6.90
CA ASN A 4 -26.05 8.93 -5.95
C ASN A 4 -25.39 9.99 -5.06
N GLN A 5 -24.13 9.80 -4.68
CA GLN A 5 -23.37 10.81 -3.92
C GLN A 5 -23.04 12.02 -4.78
N VAL A 6 -22.73 11.82 -6.07
CA VAL A 6 -22.43 12.90 -7.02
C VAL A 6 -23.64 13.80 -7.26
N LYS A 7 -24.88 13.27 -7.19
CA LYS A 7 -26.12 14.06 -7.32
C LYS A 7 -26.25 15.16 -6.26
N ALA A 8 -25.65 15.00 -5.08
CA ALA A 8 -25.67 15.99 -4.02
C ALA A 8 -24.72 17.19 -4.26
N LEU A 9 -23.83 17.11 -5.27
CA LEU A 9 -22.92 18.18 -5.64
C LEU A 9 -23.62 19.27 -6.45
N THR A 10 -23.05 20.48 -6.47
CA THR A 10 -23.53 21.56 -7.35
C THR A 10 -23.32 21.21 -8.82
N LEU A 11 -23.96 21.94 -9.73
CA LEU A 11 -23.79 21.72 -11.17
C LEU A 11 -22.32 21.88 -11.61
N GLU A 12 -21.63 22.88 -11.07
CA GLU A 12 -20.22 23.14 -11.36
C GLU A 12 -19.30 22.03 -10.84
N GLU A 13 -19.52 21.59 -9.61
CA GLU A 13 -18.77 20.48 -9.01
C GLU A 13 -18.96 19.16 -9.78
N ARG A 14 -20.19 18.86 -10.21
CA ARG A 14 -20.46 17.70 -11.07
C ARG A 14 -19.73 17.80 -12.40
N ARG A 15 -19.74 18.97 -13.04
CA ARG A 15 -19.02 19.19 -14.30
C ARG A 15 -17.52 18.94 -14.13
N GLN A 16 -16.91 19.48 -13.07
CA GLN A 16 -15.50 19.23 -12.76
C GLN A 16 -15.26 17.73 -12.51
N LEU A 17 -16.07 17.10 -11.66
CA LEU A 17 -15.92 15.69 -11.31
C LEU A 17 -15.98 14.80 -12.54
N TYR A 18 -16.98 14.98 -13.41
CA TYR A 18 -17.10 14.15 -14.63
C TYR A 18 -15.98 14.39 -15.64
N ALA A 19 -15.41 15.60 -15.70
CA ALA A 19 -14.33 15.92 -16.63
C ALA A 19 -12.99 15.27 -16.24
N GLU A 20 -12.70 15.18 -14.93
CA GLU A 20 -11.38 14.75 -14.43
C GLU A 20 -11.38 13.35 -13.80
N SER A 21 -12.55 12.71 -13.66
CA SER A 21 -12.68 11.38 -13.08
C SER A 21 -12.72 10.27 -14.12
N VAL A 22 -12.40 9.07 -13.66
CA VAL A 22 -12.64 7.83 -14.39
C VAL A 22 -13.79 7.10 -13.71
N LYS A 23 -14.73 6.59 -14.51
CA LYS A 23 -15.78 5.71 -14.00
C LYS A 23 -15.19 4.35 -13.66
N VAL A 24 -15.39 3.92 -12.42
CA VAL A 24 -14.94 2.62 -11.89
C VAL A 24 -16.11 2.00 -11.17
N LEU A 25 -16.56 0.83 -11.65
CA LEU A 25 -17.77 0.16 -11.17
C LEU A 25 -19.00 1.12 -11.22
N ASP A 26 -19.64 1.35 -10.07
CA ASP A 26 -20.82 2.20 -9.91
C ASP A 26 -20.48 3.65 -9.48
N GLY A 27 -19.20 4.01 -9.46
CA GLY A 27 -18.73 5.31 -9.01
C GLY A 27 -17.66 5.94 -9.89
N TYR A 28 -17.14 7.05 -9.39
CA TYR A 28 -16.14 7.89 -10.01
C TYR A 28 -14.93 8.04 -9.11
N VAL A 29 -13.75 7.83 -9.70
CA VAL A 29 -12.43 8.00 -9.08
C VAL A 29 -11.76 9.20 -9.71
N ILE A 30 -11.38 10.17 -8.89
CA ILE A 30 -10.74 11.42 -9.31
C ILE A 30 -9.40 11.59 -8.57
N PRO A 31 -8.30 11.95 -9.26
CA PRO A 31 -7.05 12.27 -8.58
C PRO A 31 -7.23 13.50 -7.69
N LEU A 32 -6.79 13.44 -6.43
CA LEU A 32 -6.92 14.57 -5.49
C LEU A 32 -6.27 15.87 -6.01
N THR A 33 -5.24 15.76 -6.86
CA THR A 33 -4.55 16.90 -7.50
C THR A 33 -5.41 17.61 -8.55
N LYS A 34 -6.54 17.05 -8.95
CA LYS A 34 -7.47 17.60 -9.95
C LYS A 34 -8.72 18.22 -9.32
N ILE A 35 -8.78 18.25 -7.99
CA ILE A 35 -9.96 18.65 -7.23
C ILE A 35 -9.82 20.10 -6.80
N SER A 36 -10.89 20.89 -6.99
CA SER A 36 -10.95 22.26 -6.51
C SER A 36 -11.08 22.30 -4.98
N ILE A 37 -10.73 23.44 -4.37
CA ILE A 37 -10.87 23.63 -2.92
C ILE A 37 -12.32 23.43 -2.46
N SER A 38 -13.30 23.89 -3.25
CA SER A 38 -14.73 23.74 -2.95
C SER A 38 -15.19 22.28 -2.97
N LEU A 39 -14.66 21.47 -3.89
CA LEU A 39 -14.98 20.05 -4.00
C LEU A 39 -14.22 19.17 -2.98
N PHE A 40 -13.02 19.61 -2.55
CA PHE A 40 -12.13 18.82 -1.70
C PHE A 40 -12.80 18.34 -0.41
N GLY A 41 -13.47 19.24 0.32
CA GLY A 41 -14.17 18.88 1.56
C GLY A 41 -15.26 17.81 1.38
N LYS A 42 -15.84 17.72 0.18
CA LYS A 42 -16.94 16.79 -0.14
C LYS A 42 -16.45 15.43 -0.63
N VAL A 43 -15.26 15.37 -1.24
CA VAL A 43 -14.69 14.11 -1.76
C VAL A 43 -13.81 13.38 -0.74
N VAL A 44 -13.16 14.09 0.18
CA VAL A 44 -12.22 13.51 1.16
C VAL A 44 -12.83 12.40 2.01
N PRO A 45 -14.12 12.47 2.43
CA PRO A 45 -14.76 11.35 3.14
C PRO A 45 -14.79 10.04 2.33
N TYR A 46 -14.63 10.12 1.00
CA TYR A 46 -14.61 8.98 0.08
C TYR A 46 -13.22 8.68 -0.48
N LYS A 47 -12.16 9.19 0.18
CA LYS A 47 -10.78 8.91 -0.22
C LYS A 47 -10.52 7.40 -0.17
N ILE A 48 -10.02 6.87 -1.29
CA ILE A 48 -9.49 5.50 -1.38
C ILE A 48 -8.23 5.44 -0.51
N TYR A 49 -8.18 4.45 0.37
CA TYR A 49 -7.28 4.38 1.51
C TYR A 49 -7.58 5.45 2.58
N ASP A 50 -7.35 5.09 3.84
CA ASP A 50 -7.65 5.87 5.05
C ASP A 50 -9.13 6.07 5.41
N ARG A 51 -10.06 6.14 4.44
CA ARG A 51 -11.44 6.61 4.71
C ARG A 51 -12.54 5.70 4.20
N LEU A 52 -12.37 5.10 3.04
CA LEU A 52 -13.46 4.37 2.38
C LEU A 52 -13.78 3.06 3.11
N ASP A 53 -15.06 2.68 3.12
CA ASP A 53 -15.51 1.41 3.67
C ASP A 53 -14.94 0.24 2.85
N TRP A 54 -14.54 -0.83 3.53
CA TRP A 54 -13.89 -1.98 2.89
C TRP A 54 -14.74 -2.64 1.80
N ALA A 55 -16.06 -2.71 1.98
CA ALA A 55 -16.96 -3.31 1.00
C ALA A 55 -17.01 -2.52 -0.31
N VAL A 56 -16.69 -1.23 -0.27
CA VAL A 56 -16.59 -0.36 -1.45
C VAL A 56 -15.14 -0.27 -1.94
N GLU A 57 -14.17 -0.14 -1.04
CA GLU A 57 -12.76 0.05 -1.37
C GLU A 57 -12.14 -1.17 -2.04
N LYS A 58 -12.38 -2.38 -1.50
CA LYS A 58 -11.79 -3.60 -2.04
C LYS A 58 -12.14 -3.81 -3.52
N PRO A 59 -13.42 -3.77 -3.95
CA PRO A 59 -13.78 -3.90 -5.37
C PRO A 59 -13.10 -2.85 -6.27
N VAL A 60 -13.08 -1.58 -5.84
CA VAL A 60 -12.45 -0.49 -6.61
C VAL A 60 -10.94 -0.74 -6.78
N MET A 61 -10.25 -1.13 -5.71
CA MET A 61 -8.81 -1.42 -5.78
C MET A 61 -8.50 -2.65 -6.63
N LEU A 62 -9.31 -3.71 -6.56
CA LEU A 62 -9.14 -4.87 -7.43
C LEU A 62 -9.38 -4.50 -8.90
N GLU A 63 -10.33 -3.61 -9.18
CA GLU A 63 -10.57 -3.13 -10.54
C GLU A 63 -9.43 -2.29 -11.10
N HIS A 64 -8.79 -1.46 -10.26
CA HIS A 64 -7.55 -0.80 -10.64
C HIS A 64 -6.43 -1.79 -11.01
N TRP A 65 -6.26 -2.86 -10.23
CA TRP A 65 -5.30 -3.91 -10.56
C TRP A 65 -5.64 -4.63 -11.87
N ARG A 66 -6.92 -4.91 -12.14
CA ARG A 66 -7.36 -5.53 -13.42
C ARG A 66 -7.10 -4.62 -14.60
N SER A 67 -7.51 -3.35 -14.50
CA SER A 67 -7.27 -2.37 -15.55
C SER A 67 -5.79 -2.17 -15.82
N PHE A 68 -4.96 -2.14 -14.77
CA PHE A 68 -3.52 -2.11 -14.90
C PHE A 68 -3.00 -3.37 -15.61
N ALA A 69 -3.44 -4.57 -15.18
CA ALA A 69 -2.95 -5.83 -15.73
C ALA A 69 -3.21 -5.95 -17.23
N GLU A 70 -4.41 -5.60 -17.69
CA GLU A 70 -4.74 -5.61 -19.12
C GLU A 70 -3.86 -4.65 -19.93
N LYS A 71 -3.70 -3.41 -19.44
CA LYS A 71 -2.87 -2.41 -20.12
C LYS A 71 -1.39 -2.81 -20.16
N ALA A 72 -0.86 -3.32 -19.04
CA ALA A 72 0.53 -3.72 -18.92
C ALA A 72 0.85 -4.91 -19.82
N ARG A 73 -0.07 -5.87 -19.96
CA ARG A 73 0.07 -7.05 -20.82
C ARG A 73 0.21 -6.69 -22.30
N MET A 74 -0.45 -5.63 -22.75
CA MET A 74 -0.35 -5.13 -24.13
C MET A 74 0.93 -4.33 -24.39
N GLY A 75 1.60 -3.87 -23.32
CA GLY A 75 2.82 -3.09 -23.40
C GLY A 75 4.09 -3.93 -23.36
N ARG A 76 5.22 -3.31 -23.70
CA ARG A 76 6.58 -3.87 -23.51
C ARG A 76 7.38 -3.10 -22.46
N ARG A 77 6.68 -2.58 -21.44
CA ARG A 77 7.27 -1.72 -20.40
C ARG A 77 7.50 -2.54 -19.12
N ILE A 78 8.58 -2.22 -18.43
CA ILE A 78 8.81 -2.69 -17.05
C ILE A 78 8.16 -1.66 -16.12
N TYR A 79 7.37 -2.15 -15.17
CA TYR A 79 6.73 -1.33 -14.15
C TYR A 79 7.35 -1.62 -12.79
N VAL A 80 7.79 -0.56 -12.11
CA VAL A 80 8.33 -0.66 -10.75
C VAL A 80 7.37 0.06 -9.81
N PHE A 81 6.80 -0.70 -8.87
CA PHE A 81 5.90 -0.17 -7.86
C PHE A 81 6.60 -0.11 -6.51
N ASN A 82 6.41 0.99 -5.80
CA ASN A 82 6.80 1.09 -4.41
C ASN A 82 5.56 0.86 -3.53
N SER A 83 5.66 -0.07 -2.58
CA SER A 83 4.71 -0.28 -1.48
C SER A 83 3.29 -0.78 -1.85
N CYS A 84 2.89 -0.80 -3.12
CA CYS A 84 1.51 -1.10 -3.52
C CYS A 84 1.04 -2.56 -3.28
N PHE A 85 1.95 -3.55 -3.28
CA PHE A 85 1.56 -4.96 -3.29
C PHE A 85 1.44 -5.60 -1.90
N LEU A 86 2.26 -5.18 -0.92
CA LEU A 86 2.25 -5.71 0.45
C LEU A 86 1.94 -4.61 1.48
N GLN A 87 2.73 -3.53 1.46
CA GLN A 87 2.60 -2.45 2.43
C GLN A 87 1.21 -1.83 2.42
N SER A 88 0.73 -1.30 1.29
CA SER A 88 -0.58 -0.64 1.24
C SER A 88 -1.73 -1.57 1.65
N PRO A 89 -1.83 -2.83 1.15
CA PRO A 89 -2.81 -3.79 1.65
C PRO A 89 -2.75 -4.03 3.16
N LEU A 90 -1.57 -4.13 3.78
CA LEU A 90 -1.45 -4.35 5.23
C LEU A 90 -1.70 -3.09 6.05
N SER A 91 -1.32 -1.91 5.56
CA SER A 91 -1.72 -0.64 6.18
C SER A 91 -3.24 -0.55 6.28
N GLU A 92 -3.96 -0.91 5.22
CA GLU A 92 -5.42 -0.87 5.27
C GLU A 92 -6.01 -2.01 6.08
N THR A 93 -5.73 -3.25 5.69
CA THR A 93 -6.41 -4.40 6.28
C THR A 93 -6.01 -4.61 7.73
N MET A 94 -4.73 -4.49 8.07
CA MET A 94 -4.27 -4.70 9.45
C MET A 94 -4.26 -3.40 10.27
N MET A 95 -3.59 -2.35 9.80
CA MET A 95 -3.39 -1.16 10.66
C MET A 95 -4.69 -0.37 10.85
N ARG A 96 -5.48 -0.19 9.79
CA ARG A 96 -6.74 0.56 9.87
C ARG A 96 -7.93 -0.32 10.28
N LEU A 97 -8.12 -1.45 9.61
CA LEU A 97 -9.33 -2.28 9.71
C LEU A 97 -9.24 -3.43 10.72
N ASP A 98 -8.08 -3.68 11.32
CA ASP A 98 -7.82 -4.76 12.29
C ASP A 98 -8.11 -6.19 11.79
N PHE A 99 -7.98 -6.42 10.50
CA PHE A 99 -8.15 -7.75 9.93
C PHE A 99 -7.03 -8.70 10.38
N GLY A 100 -7.43 -9.96 10.55
CA GLY A 100 -6.50 -11.06 10.81
C GLY A 100 -5.70 -11.41 9.57
N ILE A 101 -4.56 -12.07 9.79
CA ILE A 101 -3.62 -12.43 8.72
C ILE A 101 -4.28 -13.23 7.58
N SER A 102 -5.23 -14.12 7.89
CA SER A 102 -5.92 -14.92 6.87
C SER A 102 -6.75 -14.07 5.91
N GLN A 103 -7.45 -13.05 6.41
CA GLN A 103 -8.24 -12.13 5.59
C GLN A 103 -7.34 -11.24 4.73
N THR A 104 -6.27 -10.69 5.33
CA THR A 104 -5.27 -9.91 4.60
C THR A 104 -4.59 -10.73 3.50
N LYS A 105 -4.18 -11.96 3.82
CA LYS A 105 -3.58 -12.90 2.87
C LYS A 105 -4.52 -13.16 1.69
N ALA A 106 -5.79 -13.45 1.95
CA ALA A 106 -6.76 -13.70 0.89
C ALA A 106 -6.89 -12.50 -0.07
N TYR A 107 -6.88 -11.27 0.46
CA TYR A 107 -6.90 -10.06 -0.37
C TYR A 107 -5.64 -9.90 -1.23
N ILE A 108 -4.45 -10.11 -0.65
CA ILE A 108 -3.19 -10.04 -1.41
C ILE A 108 -3.12 -11.16 -2.46
N GLU A 109 -3.64 -12.35 -2.17
CA GLU A 109 -3.75 -13.44 -3.14
C GLU A 109 -4.72 -13.12 -4.28
N GLU A 110 -5.82 -12.39 -4.02
CA GLU A 110 -6.69 -11.87 -5.08
C GLU A 110 -5.95 -10.90 -6.00
N ILE A 111 -5.18 -9.97 -5.44
CA ILE A 111 -4.33 -9.05 -6.22
C ILE A 111 -3.33 -9.86 -7.05
N TYR A 112 -2.62 -10.80 -6.42
CA TYR A 112 -1.63 -11.65 -7.11
C TYR A 112 -2.25 -12.39 -8.30
N ARG A 113 -3.43 -13.02 -8.14
CA ARG A 113 -4.11 -13.74 -9.23
C ARG A 113 -4.40 -12.83 -10.42
N ILE A 114 -4.77 -11.58 -10.19
CA ILE A 114 -5.03 -10.61 -11.26
C ILE A 114 -3.75 -10.31 -12.06
N ILE A 115 -2.61 -10.17 -11.38
CA ILE A 115 -1.34 -9.78 -12.02
C ILE A 115 -0.43 -10.96 -12.37
N ALA A 116 -0.82 -12.20 -12.05
CA ALA A 116 0.06 -13.38 -12.17
C ALA A 116 0.61 -13.57 -13.59
N ALA A 117 -0.21 -13.31 -14.62
CA ALA A 117 0.20 -13.41 -16.03
C ALA A 117 1.30 -12.42 -16.43
N LEU A 118 1.50 -11.35 -15.65
CA LEU A 118 2.59 -10.39 -15.85
C LEU A 118 3.93 -10.88 -15.27
N SER A 119 3.96 -12.05 -14.64
CA SER A 119 5.14 -12.59 -13.95
C SER A 119 5.74 -11.59 -12.93
N PRO A 120 4.95 -11.14 -11.94
CA PRO A 120 5.39 -10.13 -10.98
C PRO A 120 6.58 -10.62 -10.17
N VAL A 121 7.44 -9.67 -9.80
CA VAL A 121 8.60 -9.90 -8.95
C VAL A 121 8.51 -9.01 -7.72
N VAL A 122 8.72 -9.58 -6.54
CA VAL A 122 8.75 -8.84 -5.27
C VAL A 122 10.17 -8.77 -4.74
N ILE A 123 10.72 -7.56 -4.66
CA ILE A 123 11.93 -7.28 -3.90
C ILE A 123 11.48 -6.75 -2.53
N TYR A 124 11.71 -7.53 -1.48
CA TYR A 124 11.36 -7.15 -0.11
C TYR A 124 12.58 -6.62 0.62
N LEU A 125 12.50 -5.39 1.12
CA LEU A 125 13.56 -4.75 1.89
C LEU A 125 13.28 -4.96 3.37
N ARG A 126 13.89 -6.00 3.96
CA ARG A 126 13.72 -6.35 5.37
C ARG A 126 14.60 -5.45 6.24
N CYS A 127 14.04 -4.97 7.34
CA CYS A 127 14.77 -4.25 8.37
C CYS A 127 14.91 -5.12 9.62
N SER A 128 16.13 -5.45 10.03
CA SER A 128 16.38 -6.26 11.24
C SER A 128 16.19 -5.48 12.53
N ASN A 129 16.44 -4.17 12.51
CA ASN A 129 16.25 -3.26 13.64
C ASN A 129 15.34 -2.10 13.25
N VAL A 130 14.03 -2.32 13.39
CA VAL A 130 12.99 -1.35 13.04
C VAL A 130 13.12 -0.08 13.87
N ARG A 131 13.37 -0.21 15.17
CA ARG A 131 13.54 0.94 16.08
C ARG A 131 14.64 1.88 15.60
N ALA A 132 15.86 1.37 15.46
CA ALA A 132 17.00 2.19 15.07
C ALA A 132 16.77 2.88 13.72
N ARG A 133 16.12 2.18 12.78
CA ARG A 133 15.79 2.75 11.47
C ARG A 133 14.76 3.88 11.56
N VAL A 134 13.75 3.72 12.40
CA VAL A 134 12.74 4.78 12.61
C VAL A 134 13.35 5.97 13.35
N GLU A 135 14.20 5.74 14.34
CA GLU A 135 14.95 6.79 15.05
C GLU A 135 15.79 7.61 14.07
N GLU A 136 16.63 6.96 13.24
CA GLU A 136 17.46 7.62 12.23
C GLU A 136 16.62 8.43 11.22
N VAL A 137 15.52 7.86 10.72
CA VAL A 137 14.64 8.56 9.78
C VAL A 137 13.93 9.73 10.46
N SER A 138 13.61 9.63 11.75
CA SER A 138 12.92 10.69 12.48
C SER A 138 13.78 11.95 12.64
N GLU A 139 15.10 11.81 12.74
CA GLU A 139 16.05 12.93 12.79
C GLU A 139 16.04 13.76 11.48
N GLN A 140 15.66 13.13 10.37
CA GLN A 140 15.61 13.75 9.04
C GLN A 140 14.21 14.28 8.68
N ARG A 141 13.24 14.14 9.59
CA ARG A 141 11.82 14.45 9.36
C ARG A 141 11.31 15.46 10.39
N THR A 142 10.11 15.96 10.16
CA THR A 142 9.44 16.86 11.11
C THR A 142 8.82 16.07 12.26
N ALA A 143 8.72 16.67 13.44
CA ALA A 143 7.98 16.08 14.56
C ALA A 143 6.53 15.73 14.19
N VAL A 144 5.87 16.60 13.41
CA VAL A 144 4.51 16.38 12.88
C VAL A 144 4.40 15.09 12.06
N TRP A 145 5.44 14.74 11.29
CA TRP A 145 5.45 13.48 10.54
C TRP A 145 5.47 12.28 11.48
N LEU A 146 6.34 12.30 12.50
CA LEU A 146 6.46 11.20 13.45
C LEU A 146 5.17 11.05 14.28
N ASP A 147 4.63 12.16 14.78
CA ASP A 147 3.36 12.17 15.54
C ASP A 147 2.21 11.60 14.70
N SER A 148 2.15 11.96 13.42
CA SER A 148 1.14 11.42 12.50
C SER A 148 1.33 9.93 12.24
N ALA A 149 2.58 9.47 12.09
CA ALA A 149 2.89 8.05 11.91
C ALA A 149 2.52 7.23 13.15
N VAL A 150 2.89 7.71 14.34
CA VAL A 150 2.52 7.10 15.62
C VAL A 150 1.00 7.04 15.76
N ALA A 151 0.31 8.16 15.55
CA ALA A 151 -1.15 8.22 15.66
C ALA A 151 -1.83 7.26 14.68
N TYR A 152 -1.41 7.19 13.42
CA TYR A 152 -1.97 6.28 12.43
C TYR A 152 -1.84 4.81 12.84
N HIS A 153 -0.73 4.40 13.44
CA HIS A 153 -0.49 3.00 13.79
C HIS A 153 -1.09 2.61 15.15
N THR A 154 -1.21 3.53 16.10
CA THR A 154 -1.58 3.24 17.49
C THR A 154 -3.03 3.53 17.82
N THR A 155 -3.67 4.49 17.14
CA THR A 155 -5.01 4.97 17.53
C THR A 155 -6.15 4.26 16.81
N GLN A 156 -5.87 3.28 15.94
CA GLN A 156 -6.86 2.56 15.15
C GLN A 156 -6.48 1.09 14.97
N GLY A 157 -7.40 0.34 14.35
CA GLY A 157 -7.26 -1.06 13.99
C GLY A 157 -6.44 -1.90 14.98
N TYR A 158 -5.38 -2.53 14.47
CA TYR A 158 -4.50 -3.40 15.24
C TYR A 158 -3.88 -2.72 16.47
N GLY A 159 -3.36 -1.50 16.33
CA GLY A 159 -2.72 -0.79 17.44
C GLY A 159 -3.69 -0.51 18.59
N ARG A 160 -4.90 -0.04 18.25
CA ARG A 160 -5.96 0.22 19.23
C ARG A 160 -6.37 -1.07 19.94
N ARG A 161 -6.62 -2.16 19.20
CA ARG A 161 -7.03 -3.45 19.79
C ARG A 161 -6.00 -3.97 20.79
N ASN A 162 -4.71 -3.79 20.51
CA ASN A 162 -3.62 -4.29 21.35
C ASN A 162 -3.14 -3.25 22.39
N SER A 163 -3.86 -2.14 22.56
CA SER A 163 -3.52 -1.07 23.50
C SER A 163 -2.09 -0.52 23.31
N LEU A 164 -1.60 -0.53 22.07
CA LEU A 164 -0.28 -0.02 21.72
C LEU A 164 -0.34 1.51 21.67
N THR A 165 0.63 2.18 22.30
CA THR A 165 0.65 3.65 22.41
C THR A 165 2.06 4.20 22.26
N GLY A 166 2.16 5.47 21.87
CA GLY A 166 3.43 6.18 21.75
C GLY A 166 4.39 5.56 20.74
N PHE A 167 5.66 5.95 20.84
CA PHE A 167 6.71 5.49 19.94
C PHE A 167 6.92 3.97 20.00
N ASP A 168 6.94 3.38 21.20
CA ASP A 168 7.12 1.94 21.37
C ASP A 168 5.97 1.13 20.76
N GLY A 169 4.74 1.60 20.90
CA GLY A 169 3.58 1.01 20.24
C GLY A 169 3.67 1.09 18.72
N TYR A 170 4.18 2.21 18.18
CA TYR A 170 4.44 2.35 16.75
C TYR A 170 5.49 1.34 16.26
N ILE A 171 6.61 1.18 16.97
CA ILE A 171 7.62 0.16 16.63
C ILE A 171 7.02 -1.24 16.64
N ALA A 172 6.26 -1.60 17.68
CA ALA A 172 5.60 -2.91 17.77
C ALA A 172 4.62 -3.16 16.61
N CYS A 173 3.87 -2.14 16.18
CA CYS A 173 3.00 -2.23 15.00
C CYS A 173 3.79 -2.51 13.72
N LEU A 174 4.94 -1.85 13.52
CA LEU A 174 5.80 -2.06 12.35
C LEU A 174 6.46 -3.44 12.34
N GLU A 175 6.92 -3.92 13.48
CA GLU A 175 7.54 -5.25 13.62
C GLU A 175 6.53 -6.36 13.33
N GLU A 176 5.33 -6.29 13.91
CA GLU A 176 4.26 -7.24 13.60
C GLU A 176 3.83 -7.15 12.14
N ARG A 177 3.78 -5.93 11.55
CA ARG A 177 3.51 -5.78 10.12
C ARG A 177 4.57 -6.50 9.28
N GLN A 178 5.86 -6.26 9.51
CA GLN A 178 6.94 -6.92 8.77
C GLN A 178 6.86 -8.45 8.91
N LYS A 179 6.56 -8.95 10.11
CA LYS A 179 6.36 -10.38 10.35
C LYS A 179 5.23 -10.95 9.49
N ARG A 180 4.07 -10.28 9.43
CA ARG A 180 2.94 -10.72 8.58
C ARG A 180 3.25 -10.60 7.09
N GLU A 181 3.97 -9.55 6.68
CA GLU A 181 4.43 -9.38 5.29
C GLU A 181 5.27 -10.57 4.85
N LEU A 182 6.27 -10.95 5.66
CA LEU A 182 7.14 -12.09 5.38
C LEU A 182 6.37 -13.41 5.39
N GLU A 183 5.47 -13.63 6.36
CA GLU A 183 4.66 -14.86 6.41
C GLU A 183 3.74 -15.01 5.19
N ILE A 184 3.12 -13.91 4.75
CA ILE A 184 2.28 -13.91 3.55
C ILE A 184 3.15 -14.11 2.31
N LEU A 185 4.24 -13.35 2.19
CA LEU A 185 5.14 -13.39 1.05
C LEU A 185 5.73 -14.80 0.85
N ASP A 186 6.10 -15.50 1.94
CA ASP A 186 6.62 -16.86 1.88
C ASP A 186 5.63 -17.85 1.27
N LYS A 187 4.33 -17.69 1.58
CA LYS A 187 3.24 -18.55 1.08
C LYS A 187 2.76 -18.18 -0.33
N LEU A 188 3.14 -17.02 -0.86
CA LEU A 188 2.76 -16.59 -2.21
C LEU A 188 3.62 -17.25 -3.28
N PRO A 189 3.03 -17.75 -4.39
CA PRO A 189 3.76 -18.34 -5.51
C PRO A 189 4.34 -17.25 -6.44
N VAL A 190 4.91 -16.19 -5.87
CA VAL A 190 5.51 -15.07 -6.59
C VAL A 190 7.03 -15.19 -6.58
N LYS A 191 7.70 -14.81 -7.68
CA LYS A 191 9.16 -14.69 -7.69
C LYS A 191 9.57 -13.57 -6.72
N LYS A 192 10.42 -13.90 -5.76
CA LYS A 192 10.76 -12.98 -4.66
C LYS A 192 12.24 -13.02 -4.29
N LEU A 193 12.74 -11.87 -3.83
CA LEU A 193 14.05 -11.71 -3.19
C LEU A 193 13.86 -10.86 -1.93
N THR A 194 14.36 -11.35 -0.80
CA THR A 194 14.45 -10.56 0.44
C THR A 194 15.88 -10.05 0.60
N VAL A 195 16.04 -8.73 0.63
CA VAL A 195 17.31 -8.06 0.94
C VAL A 195 17.22 -7.55 2.37
N THR A 196 18.13 -7.98 3.23
CA THR A 196 18.13 -7.59 4.65
C THR A 196 19.06 -6.41 4.85
N ASP A 197 18.57 -5.39 5.55
CA ASP A 197 19.26 -4.15 5.91
C ASP A 197 19.97 -3.45 4.73
N PRO A 198 19.26 -3.21 3.60
CA PRO A 198 19.86 -2.59 2.42
C PRO A 198 20.41 -1.19 2.70
N PHE A 199 19.88 -0.51 3.72
CA PHE A 199 20.32 0.83 4.12
C PHE A 199 21.73 0.85 4.72
N ASN A 200 22.24 -0.29 5.19
CA ASN A 200 23.60 -0.38 5.70
C ASN A 200 24.63 -0.48 4.57
N ASP A 201 24.21 -0.96 3.39
CA ASP A 201 25.06 -1.14 2.21
C ASP A 201 24.19 -1.27 0.94
N TRP A 202 23.96 -0.13 0.29
CA TRP A 202 23.15 -0.08 -0.93
C TRP A 202 23.84 -0.70 -2.14
N ASP A 203 25.17 -0.68 -2.20
CA ASP A 203 25.92 -1.26 -3.31
C ASP A 203 25.76 -2.77 -3.31
N ARG A 204 25.94 -3.41 -2.15
CA ARG A 204 25.65 -4.84 -1.96
C ARG A 204 24.19 -5.18 -2.26
N ALA A 205 23.24 -4.33 -1.84
CA ALA A 205 21.83 -4.53 -2.13
C ALA A 205 21.55 -4.49 -3.64
N HIS A 206 22.11 -3.51 -4.37
CA HIS A 206 21.99 -3.40 -5.82
C HIS A 206 22.61 -4.59 -6.54
N GLU A 207 23.80 -5.05 -6.12
CA GLU A 207 24.46 -6.23 -6.66
C GLU A 207 23.60 -7.49 -6.51
N ALA A 208 23.03 -7.71 -5.32
CA ALA A 208 22.14 -8.84 -5.06
C ALA A 208 20.88 -8.79 -5.94
N ILE A 209 20.25 -7.62 -6.06
CA ILE A 209 19.06 -7.44 -6.91
C ILE A 209 19.42 -7.68 -8.39
N GLY A 210 20.55 -7.16 -8.86
CA GLY A 210 21.05 -7.38 -10.21
C GLY A 210 21.32 -8.84 -10.52
N ALA A 211 22.00 -9.56 -9.61
CA ALA A 211 22.27 -10.99 -9.73
C ALA A 211 20.98 -11.81 -9.79
N PHE A 212 19.97 -11.45 -8.99
CA PHE A 212 18.66 -12.10 -8.98
C PHE A 212 17.88 -11.91 -10.28
N PHE A 213 17.92 -10.72 -10.88
CA PHE A 213 17.34 -10.49 -12.20
C PHE A 213 18.08 -11.23 -13.31
N ALA A 214 19.42 -11.36 -13.19
CA ALA A 214 20.24 -12.13 -14.13
C ALA A 214 20.11 -13.66 -13.99
N GLY A 215 19.35 -14.16 -13.01
CA GLY A 215 19.17 -15.60 -12.77
C GLY A 215 20.42 -16.28 -12.18
N LYS A 216 21.35 -15.52 -11.61
CA LYS A 216 22.55 -16.05 -10.95
C LYS A 216 22.19 -16.47 -9.52
N ALA A 217 22.78 -17.56 -9.04
CA ALA A 217 22.64 -17.96 -7.64
C ALA A 217 23.24 -16.86 -6.74
N LEU A 218 22.45 -16.38 -5.79
CA LEU A 218 22.92 -15.45 -4.76
C LEU A 218 23.88 -16.22 -3.84
N GLN A 219 25.13 -15.77 -3.75
CA GLN A 219 26.03 -16.27 -2.72
C GLN A 219 25.46 -15.85 -1.36
N LYS A 220 25.07 -16.83 -0.54
CA LYS A 220 24.73 -16.58 0.86
C LYS A 220 26.00 -16.08 1.56
N ALA A 221 25.95 -14.86 2.07
CA ALA A 221 26.89 -14.39 3.08
C ALA A 221 26.58 -15.05 4.42
#